data_AF-A0A2S4UHE0-F1
#
_entry.id   AF-A0A2S4UHE0-F1
#
_cell.length_a   1.000
_cell.length_b   1.000
_cell.length_c   1.000
_cell.angle_alpha   90.00
_cell.angle_beta   90.00
_cell.angle_gamma   90.00
#
_symmetry.space_group_name_H-M   'P 1'
#
loop_
_entity.id
_entity.type
_entity.pdbx_description
1 polymer ?
#
loop_
_entity_poly.entity_id
_entity_poly.type
_entity_poly.pdbx_seq_one_letter_code
_entity_poly.pdbx_strand_id
1 'polypeptide(L)'
;MAVNKLVEHIGSNHLAYVSQTLSETEASSGYSIWRLLKHKYAGDNYISKDLALEKFLELEYIDSTANFIAEARAINHRLVLAKVGLDDPVKTSMLLRKLPSSFRSFRNVISIGCANDTVAVMLNRLEKHAAQNHLNRASTSVSNHRREDLPLSSLQARLHHLQPL
;
A
#
# COMPACT_ATOMS: atom_id res chain seq x y z
N MET A 1 41.33 -16.33 7.37
CA MET A 1 40.53 -17.16 6.43
C MET A 1 39.12 -16.62 6.12
N ALA A 2 38.43 -15.87 7.00
CA ALA A 2 37.09 -15.32 6.70
C ALA A 2 37.08 -14.01 5.87
N VAL A 3 38.17 -13.24 5.88
CA VAL A 3 38.29 -11.94 5.18
C VAL A 3 38.23 -12.10 3.65
N ASN A 4 38.92 -13.10 3.09
CA ASN A 4 39.03 -13.28 1.65
C ASN A 4 37.66 -13.53 0.96
N LYS A 5 36.75 -14.26 1.59
CA LYS A 5 35.43 -14.54 1.00
C LYS A 5 34.49 -13.32 0.95
N LEU A 6 34.58 -12.41 1.93
CA LEU A 6 33.80 -11.17 1.90
C LEU A 6 34.38 -10.21 0.87
N VAL A 7 35.71 -10.06 0.83
CA VAL A 7 36.41 -9.18 -0.11
C VAL A 7 36.17 -9.59 -1.57
N GLU A 8 36.10 -10.89 -1.88
CA GLU A 8 35.83 -11.40 -3.23
C GLU A 8 34.41 -11.08 -3.77
N HIS A 9 33.45 -10.77 -2.89
CA HIS A 9 32.04 -10.52 -3.29
C HIS A 9 31.62 -9.06 -3.09
N ILE A 10 32.54 -8.21 -2.65
CA ILE A 10 32.31 -6.79 -2.41
C ILE A 10 32.94 -6.02 -3.59
N GLY A 11 32.11 -5.34 -4.38
CA GLY A 11 32.58 -4.52 -5.51
C GLY A 11 33.62 -3.48 -5.07
N SER A 12 34.56 -3.13 -5.96
CA SER A 12 35.72 -2.26 -5.69
C SER A 12 35.37 -0.93 -5.00
N ASN A 13 34.21 -0.35 -5.29
CA ASN A 13 33.72 0.89 -4.67
C ASN A 13 33.44 0.76 -3.16
N HIS A 14 33.05 -0.43 -2.70
CA HIS A 14 32.76 -0.71 -1.30
C HIS A 14 34.04 -1.05 -0.52
N LEU A 15 35.04 -1.64 -1.19
CA LEU A 15 36.37 -1.88 -0.61
C LEU A 15 37.10 -0.58 -0.30
N ALA A 16 37.07 0.39 -1.22
CA ALA A 16 37.65 1.72 -0.98
C ALA A 16 37.04 2.40 0.25
N TYR A 17 35.72 2.27 0.45
CA TYR A 17 35.04 2.79 1.63
C TYR A 17 35.47 2.09 2.92
N VAL A 18 35.61 0.75 2.91
CA VAL A 18 36.06 -0.02 4.07
C VAL A 18 37.49 0.37 4.47
N SER A 19 38.41 0.45 3.50
CA SER A 19 39.82 0.79 3.75
C SER A 19 40.03 2.23 4.23
N GLN A 20 39.14 3.16 3.90
CA GLN A 20 39.19 4.55 4.37
C GLN A 20 38.58 4.73 5.76
N THR A 21 37.73 3.80 6.21
CA THR A 21 36.93 3.96 7.44
C THR A 21 37.46 3.13 8.61
N LEU A 22 38.08 1.97 8.35
CA LEU A 22 38.64 1.09 9.37
C LEU A 22 40.15 1.27 9.50
N SER A 23 40.66 1.16 10.73
CA SER A 23 42.12 1.07 10.96
C SER A 23 42.68 -0.28 10.47
N GLU A 24 44.00 -0.38 10.24
CA GLU A 24 44.65 -1.61 9.73
C GLU A 24 44.35 -2.85 10.59
N THR A 25 44.25 -2.68 11.91
CA THR A 25 43.88 -3.76 12.83
C THR A 25 42.42 -4.19 12.69
N GLU A 26 41.51 -3.27 12.42
CA GLU A 26 40.08 -3.55 12.24
C GLU A 26 39.74 -4.08 10.84
N ALA A 27 40.47 -3.64 9.80
CA ALA A 27 40.31 -4.12 8.44
C ALA A 27 40.70 -5.61 8.27
N SER A 28 41.51 -6.15 9.19
CA SER A 28 41.83 -7.58 9.24
C SER A 28 40.71 -8.45 9.86
N SER A 29 39.69 -7.81 10.45
CA SER A 29 38.56 -8.49 11.09
C SER A 29 37.34 -8.50 10.18
N GLY A 30 36.97 -9.69 9.69
CA GLY A 30 35.73 -9.87 8.92
C GLY A 30 34.47 -9.43 9.68
N TYR A 31 34.49 -9.47 11.02
CA TYR A 31 33.40 -8.96 11.84
C TYR A 31 33.29 -7.43 11.79
N SER A 32 34.42 -6.71 11.83
CA SER A 32 34.44 -5.25 11.74
C SER A 32 33.98 -4.76 10.36
N ILE A 33 34.44 -5.43 9.30
CA ILE A 33 33.96 -5.18 7.92
C ILE A 33 32.45 -5.42 7.81
N TRP A 34 31.97 -6.56 8.33
CA TRP A 34 30.54 -6.88 8.31
C TRP A 34 29.71 -5.86 9.07
N ARG A 35 30.13 -5.42 10.26
CA ARG A 35 29.43 -4.38 11.01
C ARG A 35 29.38 -3.05 10.26
N LEU A 36 30.48 -2.63 9.64
CA LEU A 36 30.53 -1.39 8.87
C LEU A 36 29.59 -1.44 7.66
N LEU A 37 29.62 -2.53 6.90
CA LEU A 37 28.73 -2.72 5.75
C LEU A 37 27.27 -2.81 6.19
N LYS A 38 26.98 -3.56 7.26
CA LYS A 38 25.63 -3.63 7.83
C LYS A 38 25.16 -2.24 8.26
N HIS A 39 25.99 -1.45 8.91
CA HIS A 39 25.64 -0.08 9.30
C HIS A 39 25.30 0.79 8.08
N LYS A 40 26.05 0.66 6.98
CA LYS A 40 25.83 1.45 5.76
C LYS A 40 24.63 0.98 4.92
N TYR A 41 24.36 -0.33 4.90
CA TYR A 41 23.45 -0.94 3.92
C TYR A 41 22.23 -1.64 4.51
N ALA A 42 22.13 -1.81 5.84
CA ALA A 42 21.01 -2.54 6.43
C ALA A 42 19.64 -1.90 6.16
N GLY A 43 19.60 -0.60 5.85
CA GLY A 43 18.35 0.09 5.52
C GLY A 43 17.31 0.07 6.63
N ASP A 44 17.74 -0.17 7.88
CA ASP A 44 16.90 -0.19 9.09
C ASP A 44 17.23 0.97 10.05
N ASN A 45 17.91 2.00 9.54
CA ASN A 45 18.19 3.23 10.26
C ASN A 45 16.92 4.11 10.40
N TYR A 46 17.03 5.17 11.19
CA TYR A 46 15.91 6.09 11.45
C TYR A 46 15.29 6.66 10.16
N ILE A 47 16.12 7.10 9.21
CA ILE A 47 15.67 7.70 7.95
C ILE A 47 14.89 6.68 7.12
N SER A 48 15.35 5.43 7.04
CA SER A 48 14.64 4.37 6.31
C SER A 48 13.30 4.02 6.95
N LYS A 49 13.21 4.04 8.28
CA LYS A 49 11.96 3.83 9.00
C LYS A 49 10.97 4.97 8.77
N ASP A 50 11.46 6.21 8.87
CA ASP A 50 10.67 7.42 8.65
C ASP A 50 10.08 7.45 7.23
N LEU A 51 10.92 7.24 6.21
CA LEU A 51 10.48 7.18 4.81
C LEU A 51 9.49 6.04 4.55
N ALA A 52 9.68 4.87 5.17
CA ALA A 52 8.75 3.75 5.02
C ALA A 52 7.40 4.05 5.67
N LEU A 53 7.39 4.73 6.82
CA LEU A 53 6.18 5.18 7.50
C LEU A 53 5.47 6.29 6.73
N GLU A 54 6.19 7.29 6.25
CA GLU A 54 5.67 8.37 5.40
C GLU A 54 4.91 7.77 4.20
N LYS A 55 5.55 6.87 3.45
CA LYS A 55 4.91 6.19 2.31
C LYS A 55 3.68 5.37 2.71
N PHE A 56 3.68 4.78 3.91
CA PHE A 56 2.51 4.06 4.41
C PHE A 56 1.35 4.99 4.79
N LEU A 57 1.66 6.16 5.33
CA LEU A 57 0.67 7.18 5.68
C LEU A 57 0.12 7.88 4.43
N GLU A 58 0.93 8.07 3.39
CA GLU A 58 0.55 8.64 2.09
C GLU A 58 -0.24 7.68 1.21
N LEU A 59 -0.26 6.38 1.52
CA LEU A 59 -1.03 5.40 0.74
C LEU A 59 -2.51 5.79 0.70
N GLU A 60 -3.04 5.89 -0.51
CA GLU A 60 -4.44 6.23 -0.78
C GLU A 60 -5.05 5.23 -1.76
N TYR A 61 -6.36 5.04 -1.66
CA TYR A 61 -7.09 4.26 -2.64
C TYR A 61 -7.48 5.17 -3.81
N ILE A 62 -6.91 4.91 -4.98
CA ILE A 62 -7.19 5.68 -6.21
C ILE A 62 -7.72 4.73 -7.28
N ASP A 63 -9.05 4.73 -7.47
CA ASP A 63 -9.83 4.13 -8.57
C ASP A 63 -9.65 2.63 -8.90
N SER A 64 -8.64 1.95 -8.37
CA SER A 64 -8.26 0.59 -8.71
C SER A 64 -7.85 -0.19 -7.46
N THR A 65 -8.60 -1.26 -7.18
CA THR A 65 -8.25 -2.17 -6.08
C THR A 65 -6.94 -2.89 -6.35
N ALA A 66 -6.66 -3.27 -7.60
CA ALA A 66 -5.43 -3.94 -7.97
C ALA A 66 -4.19 -3.06 -7.71
N ASN A 67 -4.26 -1.76 -8.05
CA ASN A 67 -3.17 -0.82 -7.80
C ASN A 67 -2.97 -0.62 -6.30
N PHE A 68 -4.05 -0.39 -5.56
CA PHE A 68 -3.99 -0.26 -4.10
C PHE A 68 -3.34 -1.48 -3.44
N ILE A 69 -3.71 -2.70 -3.87
CA ILE A 69 -3.12 -3.94 -3.34
C ILE A 69 -1.63 -4.03 -3.67
N ALA A 70 -1.24 -3.72 -4.91
CA ALA A 70 0.16 -3.75 -5.33
C ALA A 70 1.01 -2.76 -4.52
N GLU A 71 0.54 -1.53 -4.34
CA GLU A 71 1.20 -0.52 -3.54
C GLU A 71 1.25 -0.90 -2.05
N ALA A 72 0.15 -1.38 -1.49
CA ALA A 72 0.10 -1.86 -0.11
C ALA A 72 1.11 -3.00 0.14
N ARG A 73 1.25 -3.95 -0.81
CA ARG A 73 2.28 -5.01 -0.74
C ARG A 73 3.69 -4.42 -0.77
N ALA A 74 3.95 -3.49 -1.69
CA ALA A 74 5.26 -2.85 -1.84
C ALA A 74 5.66 -2.05 -0.57
N ILE A 75 4.72 -1.30 0.00
CA ILE A 75 4.95 -0.54 1.22
C ILE A 75 5.11 -1.46 2.43
N ASN A 76 4.28 -2.50 2.56
CA ASN A 76 4.46 -3.48 3.64
C ASN A 76 5.84 -4.13 3.60
N HIS A 77 6.34 -4.47 2.41
CA HIS A 77 7.70 -4.97 2.24
C HIS A 77 8.76 -3.96 2.71
N ARG A 78 8.60 -2.66 2.39
CA ARG A 78 9.49 -1.60 2.87
C ARG A 78 9.47 -1.47 4.41
N LEU A 79 8.29 -1.53 5.03
CA LEU A 79 8.16 -1.48 6.49
C LEU A 79 8.91 -2.65 7.16
N VAL A 80 8.79 -3.85 6.60
CA VAL A 80 9.49 -5.05 7.09
C VAL A 80 11.00 -4.92 6.93
N LEU A 81 11.48 -4.49 5.75
CA LEU A 81 12.90 -4.28 5.51
C LEU A 81 13.50 -3.23 6.45
N ALA A 82 12.80 -2.11 6.64
CA ALA A 82 13.23 -1.05 7.55
C ALA A 82 13.07 -1.42 9.03
N LYS A 83 12.53 -2.61 9.35
CA LYS A 83 12.23 -3.07 10.72
C LYS A 83 11.40 -2.05 11.51
N VAL A 84 10.37 -1.51 10.86
CA VAL A 84 9.38 -0.69 11.53
C VAL A 84 8.59 -1.57 12.49
N GLY A 85 8.53 -1.18 13.76
CA GLY A 85 7.93 -1.97 14.85
C GLY A 85 6.40 -2.00 14.87
N LEU A 86 5.77 -2.10 13.69
CA LEU A 86 4.33 -2.29 13.56
C LEU A 86 4.04 -3.79 13.41
N ASP A 87 3.11 -4.29 14.19
CA ASP A 87 2.60 -5.65 14.02
C ASP A 87 1.59 -5.72 12.86
N ASP A 88 1.30 -6.94 12.40
CA ASP A 88 0.38 -7.15 11.28
C ASP A 88 -1.07 -6.74 11.59
N PRO A 89 -1.60 -6.90 12.81
CA PRO A 89 -2.90 -6.37 13.20
C PRO A 89 -3.00 -4.85 13.05
N VAL A 90 -2.01 -4.08 13.50
CA VAL A 90 -1.99 -2.62 13.37
C VAL A 90 -1.90 -2.21 11.91
N LYS A 91 -0.98 -2.82 11.13
CA LYS A 91 -0.88 -2.54 9.68
C LYS A 91 -2.17 -2.84 8.96
N THR A 92 -2.81 -3.97 9.26
CA THR A 92 -4.09 -4.37 8.68
C THR A 92 -5.17 -3.35 9.01
N SER A 93 -5.29 -2.95 10.29
CA SER A 93 -6.24 -1.94 10.73
C SER A 93 -6.05 -0.61 9.99
N MET A 94 -4.80 -0.17 9.81
CA MET A 94 -4.48 1.06 9.06
C MET A 94 -4.81 0.94 7.58
N LEU A 95 -4.45 -0.15 6.91
CA LEU A 95 -4.78 -0.40 5.51
C LEU A 95 -6.29 -0.45 5.26
N LEU A 96 -7.05 -1.09 6.15
CA LEU A 96 -8.52 -1.13 6.06
C LEU A 96 -9.14 0.27 6.16
N ARG A 97 -8.55 1.18 6.94
CA ARG A 97 -9.01 2.58 7.02
C ARG A 97 -8.81 3.36 5.72
N LYS A 98 -7.86 2.95 4.87
CA LYS A 98 -7.60 3.56 3.55
C LYS A 98 -8.59 3.15 2.47
N LEU A 99 -9.38 2.09 2.70
CA LEU A 99 -10.38 1.63 1.74
C LEU A 99 -11.63 2.51 1.73
N PRO A 100 -12.25 2.72 0.56
CA PRO A 100 -13.46 3.51 0.44
C PRO A 100 -14.66 2.83 1.11
N SER A 101 -15.75 3.58 1.27
CA SER A 101 -16.96 3.13 1.97
C SER A 101 -17.63 1.90 1.32
N SER A 102 -17.42 1.68 0.02
CA SER A 102 -17.88 0.49 -0.72
C SER A 102 -17.32 -0.82 -0.15
N PHE A 103 -16.21 -0.79 0.60
CA PHE A 103 -15.61 -1.95 1.27
C PHE A 103 -16.06 -2.11 2.73
N ARG A 104 -17.10 -1.39 3.18
CA ARG A 104 -17.58 -1.46 4.58
C ARG A 104 -17.81 -2.91 5.06
N SER A 105 -18.50 -3.72 4.26
CA SER A 105 -18.79 -5.12 4.62
C SER A 105 -17.51 -5.93 4.80
N PHE A 106 -16.55 -5.79 3.88
CA PHE A 106 -15.24 -6.42 3.99
C PHE A 106 -14.50 -6.00 5.28
N ARG A 107 -14.45 -4.69 5.57
CA ARG A 107 -13.80 -4.17 6.78
C ARG A 107 -14.36 -4.77 8.06
N ASN A 108 -15.69 -4.91 8.15
CA ASN A 108 -16.33 -5.52 9.32
C ASN A 108 -15.95 -6.99 9.47
N VAL A 109 -15.98 -7.76 8.38
CA VAL A 109 -15.62 -9.19 8.40
C VAL A 109 -14.17 -9.38 8.85
N ILE A 110 -13.23 -8.63 8.28
CA ILE A 110 -11.81 -8.76 8.64
C ILE A 110 -11.56 -8.32 10.08
N SER A 111 -12.19 -7.21 10.53
CA SER A 111 -11.99 -6.69 11.89
C SER A 111 -12.49 -7.63 12.98
N ILE A 112 -13.50 -8.45 12.70
CA ILE A 112 -14.12 -9.36 13.68
C ILE A 112 -13.52 -10.77 13.57
N GLY A 113 -13.23 -11.25 12.35
CA GLY A 113 -12.91 -12.66 12.09
C GLY A 113 -11.44 -12.99 11.82
N CYS A 114 -10.56 -12.00 11.67
CA CYS A 114 -9.21 -12.20 11.13
C CYS A 114 -8.10 -11.50 11.93
N ALA A 115 -8.24 -11.40 13.26
CA ALA A 115 -7.32 -10.67 14.13
C ALA A 115 -5.83 -11.13 14.04
N ASN A 116 -5.58 -12.37 13.61
CA ASN A 116 -4.23 -12.95 13.50
C ASN A 116 -3.75 -13.11 12.04
N ASP A 117 -4.50 -12.62 11.05
CA ASP A 117 -4.10 -12.74 9.65
C ASP A 117 -2.92 -11.80 9.36
N THR A 118 -1.96 -12.29 8.58
CA THR A 118 -0.87 -11.44 8.08
C THR A 118 -1.42 -10.45 7.05
N VAL A 119 -0.70 -9.34 6.85
CA VAL A 119 -1.05 -8.34 5.81
C VAL A 119 -1.21 -9.00 4.43
N ALA A 120 -0.37 -9.97 4.10
CA ALA A 120 -0.44 -10.68 2.83
C ALA A 120 -1.76 -11.48 2.66
N VAL A 121 -2.19 -12.17 3.72
CA VAL A 121 -3.46 -12.93 3.70
C VAL A 121 -4.63 -11.97 3.56
N MET A 122 -4.64 -10.86 4.31
CA MET A 122 -5.69 -9.84 4.21
C MET A 122 -5.78 -9.25 2.80
N LEU A 123 -4.65 -8.90 2.17
CA LEU A 123 -4.62 -8.35 0.82
C LEU A 123 -5.11 -9.37 -0.23
N ASN A 124 -4.81 -10.66 -0.06
CA ASN A 124 -5.35 -11.71 -0.93
C ASN A 124 -6.88 -11.88 -0.77
N ARG A 125 -7.41 -11.70 0.45
CA ARG A 125 -8.86 -11.69 0.67
C ARG A 125 -9.51 -10.46 0.04
N LEU A 126 -8.86 -9.30 0.12
CA LEU A 126 -9.33 -8.07 -0.53
C LEU A 126 -9.42 -8.25 -2.05
N GLU A 127 -8.42 -8.88 -2.65
CA GLU A 127 -8.39 -9.21 -4.08
C GLU A 127 -9.59 -10.09 -4.48
N LYS A 128 -9.83 -11.17 -3.72
CA LYS A 128 -10.98 -12.05 -3.94
C LYS A 128 -12.31 -11.33 -3.76
N HIS A 129 -12.45 -10.51 -2.72
CA HIS A 129 -13.65 -9.73 -2.48
C HIS A 129 -13.93 -8.75 -3.62
N ALA A 130 -12.91 -8.06 -4.12
CA ALA A 130 -13.06 -7.11 -5.23
C ALA A 130 -13.47 -7.80 -6.53
N ALA A 131 -12.90 -8.97 -6.82
CA ALA A 131 -13.29 -9.78 -7.98
C ALA A 131 -14.75 -10.26 -7.88
N GLN A 132 -15.18 -10.73 -6.71
CA GLN A 132 -16.54 -11.22 -6.46
C GLN A 132 -17.61 -10.13 -6.52
N ASN A 133 -17.28 -8.91 -6.08
CA ASN A 133 -18.23 -7.80 -5.99
C ASN A 133 -18.10 -6.80 -7.15
N HIS A 134 -17.34 -7.14 -8.20
CA HIS A 134 -17.07 -6.28 -9.37
C HIS A 134 -16.52 -4.87 -9.02
N LEU A 135 -15.82 -4.73 -7.89
CA LEU A 135 -15.31 -3.45 -7.39
C LEU A 135 -14.04 -2.97 -8.11
N ASN A 136 -13.51 -3.78 -9.03
CA ASN A 136 -12.34 -3.45 -9.85
C ASN A 136 -12.63 -2.40 -10.93
N ARG A 137 -13.91 -2.20 -11.25
CA ARG A 137 -14.37 -1.11 -12.09
C ARG A 137 -15.02 -0.13 -11.15
N ALA A 138 -14.48 1.10 -11.06
CA ALA A 138 -15.26 2.21 -10.54
C ALA A 138 -16.61 2.13 -11.25
N SER A 139 -17.64 1.74 -10.51
CA SER A 139 -18.99 1.79 -11.01
C SER A 139 -19.27 3.28 -11.11
N THR A 140 -18.97 3.86 -12.26
CA THR A 140 -19.79 4.92 -12.80
C THR A 140 -21.16 4.31 -13.02
N SER A 141 -21.90 4.08 -11.92
CA SER A 141 -23.32 4.28 -11.95
C SER A 141 -23.49 5.78 -12.16
N VAL A 142 -23.30 6.23 -13.41
CA VAL A 142 -24.21 7.23 -13.94
C VAL A 142 -25.55 6.55 -13.76
N SER A 143 -26.22 6.88 -12.65
CA SER A 143 -27.63 6.69 -12.51
C SER A 143 -28.21 7.32 -13.78
N ASN A 144 -28.62 6.46 -14.73
CA ASN A 144 -29.63 6.81 -15.70
C ASN A 144 -30.88 7.15 -14.89
N HIS A 145 -30.90 8.37 -14.34
CA HIS A 145 -32.14 9.03 -14.04
C HIS A 145 -32.74 9.31 -15.41
N ARG A 146 -33.55 8.34 -15.83
CA ARG A 146 -34.52 8.42 -16.91
C ARG A 146 -35.21 9.77 -16.76
N ARG A 147 -34.74 10.78 -17.49
CA ARG A 147 -35.55 11.96 -17.79
C ARG A 147 -36.69 11.39 -18.61
N GLU A 148 -37.83 11.22 -17.97
CA GLU A 148 -39.08 11.10 -18.70
C GLU A 148 -39.27 12.44 -19.39
N ASP A 149 -38.79 12.52 -20.64
CA ASP A 149 -39.25 13.52 -21.59
C ASP A 149 -40.76 13.32 -21.72
N LEU A 150 -41.51 14.11 -20.94
CA LEU A 150 -42.93 14.31 -21.13
C LEU A 150 -43.15 14.73 -22.59
N PRO A 151 -43.91 13.97 -23.39
CA PRO A 151 -44.14 14.33 -24.77
C PRO A 151 -44.89 15.67 -24.80
N LEU A 152 -44.48 16.57 -25.70
CA LEU A 152 -45.04 17.91 -25.89
C LEU A 152 -46.58 17.91 -26.09
N SER A 153 -47.17 16.76 -26.43
CA SER A 153 -48.62 16.54 -26.47
C SER A 153 -49.32 16.77 -25.12
N SER A 154 -48.60 16.59 -24.00
CA SER A 154 -49.13 16.72 -22.64
C SER A 154 -49.28 18.19 -22.20
N LEU A 155 -48.46 19.09 -22.76
CA LEU A 155 -48.52 20.54 -22.51
C LEU A 155 -49.63 21.21 -23.33
N GLN A 156 -49.95 20.67 -24.51
CA GLN A 156 -51.02 21.18 -25.36
C GLN A 156 -52.41 20.95 -24.76
N ALA A 157 -52.59 19.88 -23.96
CA ALA A 157 -53.84 19.61 -23.25
C ALA A 157 -54.12 20.56 -22.08
N ARG A 158 -53.08 21.15 -21.46
CA ARG A 158 -53.25 22.05 -20.29
C ARG A 158 -53.52 23.51 -20.67
N LEU A 159 -53.23 23.92 -21.91
CA LEU A 159 -53.50 25.28 -22.40
C LEU A 159 -54.96 25.50 -22.86
N HIS A 160 -55.69 24.44 -23.21
CA HIS A 160 -57.11 24.55 -23.60
C HIS A 160 -58.10 24.64 -22.43
N HIS A 161 -57.66 24.47 -21.18
CA HIS A 161 -58.53 24.53 -19.99
C HIS A 161 -58.48 25.86 -19.23
N LEU A 162 -57.77 26.88 -19.74
CA LEU A 162 -57.74 28.23 -19.18
C LEU A 162 -58.28 29.24 -20.20
N GLN A 163 -59.58 29.14 -20.49
CA GLN A 163 -60.35 30.31 -20.94
C GLN A 163 -61.15 30.81 -19.73
N PRO A 164 -61.00 32.08 -19.32
CA PRO A 164 -61.90 32.67 -18.33
C PRO A 164 -63.29 32.87 -18.95
N LEU A 165 -64.33 32.71 -18.10
CA LEU A 165 -65.72 33.05 -18.37
C LEU A 165 -65.89 34.50 -18.86
#